data_AF-A0A2V2N5U9-F1
#
_entry.id   AF-A0A2V2N5U9-F1
#
_cell.length_a   1.000
_cell.length_b   1.000
_cell.length_c   1.000
_cell.angle_alpha   90.00
_cell.angle_beta   90.00
_cell.angle_gamma   90.00
#
_symmetry.space_group_name_H-M   'P 1'
#
loop_
_entity.id
_entity.type
_entity.pdbx_description
1 polymer ?
#
loop_
_entity_poly.entity_id
_entity_poly.type
_entity_poly.pdbx_seq_one_letter_code
_entity_poly.pdbx_strand_id
1 'polypeptide(L)' 'MFDVGGAMVKKYLSSPEGQQMIKEYISSPEGMKTIKEFMGSAEGRKIGANILLSMLDQFQIPDEAKGMIKQALEGL' A
#
# COMPACT_ATOMS: atom_id res chain seq x y z
N MET A 1 -10.01 -28.88 2.54
CA MET A 1 -11.14 -27.94 2.33
C MET A 1 -10.70 -26.98 1.24
N PHE A 2 -11.28 -27.05 0.04
CA PHE A 2 -10.93 -26.10 -1.03
C PHE A 2 -11.48 -24.72 -0.65
N ASP A 3 -10.61 -23.72 -0.54
CA ASP A 3 -11.01 -22.34 -0.27
C ASP A 3 -11.61 -21.70 -1.54
N VAL A 4 -12.83 -22.14 -1.86
CA VAL A 4 -13.62 -21.65 -2.99
C VAL A 4 -13.93 -20.15 -2.81
N GLY A 5 -14.09 -19.71 -1.57
CA GLY A 5 -14.36 -18.30 -1.23
C GLY A 5 -13.19 -17.39 -1.58
N GLY A 6 -11.98 -17.71 -1.11
CA GLY A 6 -10.77 -16.94 -1.40
C GLY A 6 -10.44 -16.90 -2.90
N ALA A 7 -10.63 -18.02 -3.61
CA ALA A 7 -10.42 -18.07 -5.06
C ALA A 7 -11.39 -17.16 -5.83
N MET A 8 -12.66 -17.10 -5.42
CA MET A 8 -13.67 -16.23 -6.03
C MET A 8 -13.40 -14.76 -5.74
N VAL A 9 -13.02 -14.41 -4.50
CA VAL A 9 -12.63 -13.03 -4.15
C VAL A 9 -11.41 -12.60 -4.96
N LYS A 10 -10.38 -13.44 -5.06
CA LYS A 10 -9.19 -13.13 -5.86
C LYS A 10 -9.52 -12.92 -7.34
N LYS A 11 -10.39 -13.76 -7.91
CA LYS A 11 -10.87 -13.61 -9.28
C LYS A 11 -11.66 -12.31 -9.47
N TYR A 12 -12.51 -11.94 -8.51
CA TYR A 12 -13.26 -10.70 -8.53
C TYR A 12 -12.34 -9.48 -8.45
N LEU A 13 -11.42 -9.40 -7.49
CA LEU A 13 -10.49 -8.28 -7.35
C LEU A 13 -9.58 -8.10 -8.57
N SER A 14 -9.34 -9.18 -9.33
CA SER A 14 -8.57 -9.15 -10.57
C SER A 14 -9.40 -8.76 -11.80
N SER A 15 -10.73 -8.75 -11.71
CA SER A 15 -11.62 -8.34 -12.81
C SER A 15 -11.60 -6.82 -13.03
N PRO A 16 -11.91 -6.32 -14.24
CA PRO A 16 -12.02 -4.88 -14.49
C PRO A 16 -12.97 -4.19 -13.51
N GLU A 17 -14.10 -4.82 -13.19
CA GLU A 17 -15.11 -4.29 -12.27
C GLU A 17 -14.57 -4.23 -10.83
N GLY A 18 -13.90 -5.29 -10.37
CA GLY A 18 -13.28 -5.31 -9.04
C GLY A 18 -12.15 -4.29 -8.91
N GLN A 19 -11.31 -4.14 -9.94
CA GLN A 19 -10.28 -3.10 -9.97
C GLN A 19 -10.88 -1.69 -9.97
N GLN A 20 -11.98 -1.49 -10.67
CA GLN A 20 -12.69 -0.21 -10.69
C GLN A 20 -13.27 0.11 -9.31
N MET A 21 -13.92 -0.85 -8.64
CA MET A 21 -14.41 -0.67 -7.27
C MET A 21 -13.29 -0.28 -6.31
N ILE A 22 -12.13 -0.95 -6.36
CA ILE A 22 -10.97 -0.61 -5.53
C ILE A 22 -10.53 0.84 -5.81
N LYS A 23 -10.42 1.22 -7.09
CA LYS A 23 -10.02 2.58 -7.49
C LYS A 23 -11.01 3.63 -6.97
N GLU A 24 -12.29 3.39 -7.10
CA GLU A 24 -13.35 4.27 -6.61
C GLU A 24 -13.28 4.40 -5.09
N TYR A 25 -13.11 3.28 -4.38
CA TYR A 25 -13.00 3.29 -2.92
C TYR A 25 -11.77 4.07 -2.44
N ILE A 26 -10.56 3.77 -2.94
CA ILE A 26 -9.34 4.47 -2.50
C ILE A 26 -9.34 5.95 -2.86
N SER A 27 -10.13 6.35 -3.87
CA SER A 27 -10.30 7.75 -4.29
C SER A 27 -11.45 8.46 -3.55
N SER A 28 -12.28 7.72 -2.82
CA SER A 28 -13.38 8.29 -2.03
C SER A 28 -12.87 8.95 -0.75
N PRO A 29 -13.59 9.96 -0.20
CA PRO A 29 -13.24 10.56 1.08
C PRO A 29 -13.14 9.56 2.23
N GLU A 30 -14.03 8.56 2.24
CA GLU A 30 -14.06 7.51 3.26
C GLU A 30 -12.86 6.56 3.13
N GLY A 31 -12.58 6.05 1.93
CA GLY A 31 -11.41 5.19 1.70
C GLY A 31 -10.10 5.91 1.99
N MET A 32 -9.96 7.19 1.61
CA MET A 32 -8.81 8.01 1.98
C MET A 32 -8.69 8.17 3.50
N LYS A 33 -9.79 8.34 4.22
CA LYS A 33 -9.79 8.42 5.69
C LYS A 33 -9.30 7.10 6.28
N THR A 34 -9.83 5.96 5.85
CA THR A 34 -9.40 4.63 6.30
C THR A 34 -7.91 4.39 6.04
N ILE A 35 -7.42 4.73 4.84
CA ILE A 35 -5.99 4.61 4.51
C ILE A 35 -5.14 5.50 5.43
N LYS A 36 -5.56 6.76 5.68
CA LYS A 36 -4.84 7.67 6.59
C LYS A 36 -4.80 7.14 8.01
N GLU A 37 -5.92 6.65 8.52
CA GLU A 37 -6.01 6.06 9.87
C GLU A 37 -5.09 4.83 9.98
N PHE A 38 -5.13 3.96 8.98
CA PHE A 38 -4.23 2.81 8.90
C PHE A 38 -2.76 3.24 8.89
N MET A 39 -2.37 4.17 8.03
CA MET A 39 -1.01 4.70 7.95
C MET A 39 -0.56 5.44 9.23
N GLY A 40 -1.49 5.87 10.09
CA GLY A 40 -1.20 6.42 11.41
C GLY A 40 -0.88 5.36 12.47
N SER A 41 -1.27 4.12 12.25
CA SER A 41 -0.99 3.00 13.17
C SER A 41 0.47 2.54 13.09
N ALA A 42 0.96 1.84 14.13
CA ALA A 42 2.31 1.27 14.11
C ALA A 42 2.50 0.26 12.97
N GLU A 43 1.51 -0.58 12.72
CA GLU A 43 1.54 -1.57 11.65
C GLU A 43 1.50 -0.93 10.26
N GLY A 44 0.60 0.04 10.06
CA GLY A 44 0.50 0.76 8.78
C GLY A 44 1.74 1.59 8.48
N ARG A 45 2.39 2.19 9.49
CA ARG A 45 3.69 2.86 9.30
C ARG A 45 4.78 1.90 8.83
N LYS A 46 4.86 0.69 9.40
CA LYS A 46 5.83 -0.34 8.98
C LYS A 46 5.58 -0.83 7.56
N ILE A 47 4.32 -1.10 7.23
CA ILE A 47 3.94 -1.53 5.87
C ILE A 47 4.23 -0.41 4.87
N GLY A 48 3.84 0.83 5.19
CA GLY A 48 4.12 2.01 4.37
C GLY A 48 5.61 2.24 4.16
N ALA A 49 6.42 2.09 5.20
CA ALA A 49 7.88 2.17 5.14
C ALA A 49 8.46 1.11 4.19
N ASN A 50 8.03 -0.14 4.30
CA ASN A 50 8.47 -1.22 3.42
C ASN A 50 8.08 -0.98 1.96
N ILE A 51 6.87 -0.49 1.71
CA ILE A 51 6.43 -0.10 0.36
C ILE A 51 7.34 1.01 -0.18
N LEU A 52 7.56 2.08 0.59
CA LEU A 52 8.40 3.20 0.19
C LEU A 52 9.84 2.76 -0.09
N LEU A 53 10.42 1.89 0.76
CA LEU A 53 11.74 1.30 0.55
C LEU A 53 11.82 0.50 -0.74
N SER A 54 10.81 -0.33 -1.04
CA SER A 54 10.76 -1.14 -2.27
C SER A 54 10.67 -0.31 -3.55
N MET A 55 10.09 0.89 -3.45
CA MET A 55 9.94 1.82 -4.57
C MET A 55 11.07 2.84 -4.64
N LEU A 56 11.93 2.92 -3.62
CA LEU A 56 12.90 4.00 -3.48
C LEU A 56 13.87 4.08 -4.67
N ASP A 57 14.23 2.93 -5.22
CA ASP A 57 15.12 2.82 -6.37
C ASP A 57 14.43 3.20 -7.69
N GLN A 58 13.10 3.24 -7.73
CA GLN A 58 12.31 3.68 -8.87
C GLN A 58 12.19 5.21 -8.94
N PHE A 59 12.42 5.91 -7.83
CA PHE A 59 12.42 7.36 -7.82
C PHE A 59 13.75 7.92 -8.33
N GLN A 60 13.68 8.92 -9.20
CA GLN A 60 14.83 9.69 -9.66
C GLN A 60 15.29 10.69 -8.59
N ILE A 61 15.65 10.19 -7.41
CA ILE A 61 16.17 10.98 -6.30
C ILE A 61 17.66 10.69 -6.10
N PRO A 62 18.45 11.69 -5.66
CA PRO A 62 19.88 11.50 -5.39
C PRO A 62 20.13 10.41 -4.34
N ASP A 63 21.25 9.70 -4.46
CA ASP A 63 21.60 8.60 -3.55
C ASP A 63 21.73 9.05 -2.10
N GLU A 64 22.16 10.29 -1.87
CA GLU A 64 22.19 10.91 -0.54
C GLU A 64 20.79 11.00 0.07
N ALA A 65 19.80 11.48 -0.69
CA ALA A 65 18.41 11.55 -0.26
C ALA A 65 17.83 10.15 -0.03
N LYS A 66 18.18 9.16 -0.86
CA LYS A 66 17.79 7.75 -0.63
C LYS A 66 18.35 7.24 0.69
N GLY A 67 19.62 7.51 0.99
CA GLY A 67 20.26 7.12 2.24
C GLY A 67 19.54 7.69 3.47
N MET A 68 19.21 8.98 3.44
CA MET A 68 18.46 9.64 4.51
C MET A 68 17.07 9.02 4.70
N ILE A 69 16.36 8.73 3.61
CA ILE A 69 15.04 8.10 3.66
C ILE A 69 15.14 6.68 4.22
N LYS A 70 16.12 5.87 3.78
CA LYS A 70 16.32 4.51 4.31
C LYS A 70 16.54 4.54 5.83
N GLN A 71 17.43 5.40 6.29
CA GLN A 71 17.75 5.53 7.71
C GLN A 71 16.55 6.01 8.55
N ALA A 72 15.75 6.93 8.01
CA ALA A 72 14.53 7.39 8.70
C ALA A 72 13.45 6.29 8.82
N LEU A 73 13.39 5.37 7.85
CA LEU A 73 12.39 4.30 7.80
C LEU A 73 12.79 3.05 8.59
N GLU A 74 14.08 2.77 8.76
CA GLU A 74 14.58 1.68 9.62
C GLU A 74 14.25 1.88 11.12
N GLY A 75 13.88 3.10 11.52
CA GLY A 75 13.49 3.45 12.88
C GLY A 75 12.00 3.30 13.24
N LEU A 76 11.16 2.80 12.33
CA LEU A 76 9.70 2.64 12.51
C LEU A 76 9.27 1.23 12.94
#